data_AF-A0A139AJT3-F1
#
_entry.id   AF-A0A139AJT3-F1
#
_cell.length_a   1.000
_cell.length_b   1.000
_cell.length_c   1.000
_cell.angle_alpha   90.00
_cell.angle_beta   90.00
_cell.angle_gamma   90.00
#
_symmetry.space_group_name_H-M   'P 1'
#
loop_
_entity.id
_entity.type
_entity.pdbx_description
1 polymer ?
#
loop_
_entity_poly.entity_id
_entity_poly.type
_entity_poly.pdbx_seq_one_letter_code
_entity_poly.pdbx_strand_id
1 'polypeptide(L)'
;METVSVGSRRSLNITDKEVGNIRAALKYLETDASRGGPVWFPGYGSVILSSPSEPIGFDYRAWLLGLDKWEGKRYRREDKEITISVPNSYLQWDIETVPQDSYQEYVAKLRELVQSAAARKGDQRSAAGGRQGHQKTPAFIFAKAKDAFKSLNVGDGTYAPESLPPGGTTDVGQHTGGQPPSTTWPLVKACLSALLESQHLLDKVMIIVKMLVLEAHAAKAMASPLSQSSVDDIFLALDEIAQAVMEFEVTYQFDKTSAAIVERLVAVRQKLDRNVQRQIDTAVDRMQISEEDSKEGCRSPELGNPSIWGSDVTLQAGGNLEPIERESMRSRALASSGWLPSPPPATTSSSFCQLWTWMESHGRLRDGTDRDAVHLVFSAVEHLMIAKAELLALNPWQPLPDSELSALQSIAGRYNTLVDRWLSHCETSDNDTESEARHSKPLNDGAIRGSKGPEVKADELNFVNSGSVRRMCVETRSVQLVVIWVAYALTHREVCQIYLQHFSCYAK
;
A
#
# COMPACT_ATOMS: atom_id res chain seq x y z
N MET A 1 19.24 4.50 -29.87
CA MET A 1 20.25 3.86 -29.01
C MET A 1 20.91 4.95 -28.21
N GLU A 2 20.27 5.38 -27.12
CA GLU A 2 20.90 6.22 -26.12
C GLU A 2 21.18 5.32 -24.91
N THR A 3 22.46 5.09 -24.68
CA THR A 3 22.97 4.43 -23.49
C THR A 3 22.71 5.30 -22.27
N VAL A 4 21.67 4.96 -21.51
CA VAL A 4 21.52 5.43 -20.14
C VAL A 4 22.71 4.87 -19.35
N SER A 5 23.63 5.76 -18.99
CA SER A 5 24.77 5.48 -18.11
C SER A 5 24.26 4.91 -16.79
N VAL A 6 24.52 3.61 -16.58
CA VAL A 6 24.22 2.89 -15.33
C VAL A 6 25.23 3.35 -14.28
N GLY A 7 24.94 4.48 -13.64
CA GLY A 7 25.68 4.98 -12.49
C GLY A 7 25.59 4.01 -11.33
N SER A 8 26.76 3.52 -10.88
CA SER A 8 27.00 2.77 -9.64
C SER A 8 26.08 1.56 -9.41
N ARG A 9 26.42 0.42 -10.05
CA ARG A 9 25.97 -0.90 -9.60
C ARG A 9 26.58 -1.20 -8.22
N ARG A 10 26.00 -0.65 -7.15
CA ARG A 10 26.17 -1.22 -5.81
C ARG A 10 25.55 -2.61 -5.88
N SER A 11 26.40 -3.64 -5.86
CA SER A 11 25.98 -5.03 -5.97
C SER A 11 25.00 -5.33 -4.86
N LEU A 12 23.73 -5.58 -5.21
CA LEU A 12 22.87 -6.44 -4.42
C LEU A 12 23.71 -7.69 -4.16
N ASN A 13 24.02 -8.02 -2.90
CA ASN A 13 24.94 -9.10 -2.53
C ASN A 13 24.37 -10.49 -2.89
N ILE A 14 24.17 -10.73 -4.18
CA ILE A 14 23.81 -12.01 -4.80
C ILE A 14 25.13 -12.62 -5.26
N THR A 15 25.43 -13.81 -4.76
CA THR A 15 26.60 -14.58 -5.14
C THR A 15 26.50 -15.03 -6.60
N ASP A 16 27.64 -15.29 -7.24
CA ASP A 16 27.64 -15.82 -8.62
C ASP A 16 26.88 -17.14 -8.75
N LYS A 17 26.90 -17.97 -7.69
CA LYS A 17 26.11 -19.21 -7.61
C LYS A 17 24.61 -18.91 -7.65
N GLU A 18 24.14 -17.99 -6.81
CA GLU A 18 22.73 -17.58 -6.79
C GLU A 18 22.32 -16.96 -8.13
N VAL A 19 23.16 -16.12 -8.75
CA VAL A 19 22.91 -15.59 -10.10
C VAL A 19 22.80 -16.72 -11.13
N GLY A 20 23.68 -17.71 -11.07
CA GLY A 20 23.64 -18.91 -11.91
C GLY A 20 22.32 -19.67 -11.76
N ASN A 21 21.88 -19.88 -10.52
CA ASN A 21 20.62 -20.56 -10.21
C ASN A 21 19.40 -19.78 -10.76
N ILE A 22 19.34 -18.47 -10.50
CA ILE A 22 18.27 -17.60 -11.01
C ILE A 22 18.25 -17.64 -12.54
N ARG A 23 19.40 -17.52 -13.19
CA ARG A 23 19.50 -17.53 -14.65
C ARG A 23 19.07 -18.87 -15.23
N ALA A 24 19.40 -19.98 -14.57
CA ALA A 24 18.95 -21.32 -14.98
C ALA A 24 17.43 -21.45 -14.87
N ALA A 25 16.83 -21.02 -13.75
CA ALA A 25 15.39 -21.02 -13.55
C ALA A 25 14.67 -20.15 -14.60
N LEU A 26 15.14 -18.92 -14.84
CA LEU A 26 14.55 -18.03 -15.85
C LEU A 26 14.68 -18.61 -17.27
N LYS A 27 15.85 -19.15 -17.62
CA LYS A 27 16.06 -19.81 -18.92
C LYS A 27 15.12 -21.01 -19.10
N TYR A 28 14.88 -21.78 -18.04
CA TYR A 28 13.90 -22.85 -18.07
C TYR A 28 12.49 -22.32 -18.32
N LEU A 29 12.09 -21.22 -17.67
CA LEU A 29 10.77 -20.62 -17.88
C LEU A 29 10.55 -20.08 -19.31
N GLU A 30 11.64 -19.72 -20.00
CA GLU A 30 11.65 -19.30 -21.41
C GLU A 30 11.73 -20.48 -22.39
N THR A 31 11.99 -21.70 -21.91
CA THR A 31 12.13 -22.88 -22.77
C THR A 31 10.78 -23.26 -23.38
N ASP A 32 10.78 -23.64 -24.66
CA ASP A 32 9.57 -24.07 -25.35
C ASP A 32 8.98 -25.33 -24.70
N ALA A 33 7.67 -25.34 -24.50
CA ALA A 33 6.92 -26.46 -23.93
C ALA A 33 7.18 -27.79 -24.67
N SER A 34 7.35 -27.79 -25.99
CA SER A 34 7.66 -29.00 -26.77
C SER A 34 9.05 -29.57 -26.46
N ARG A 35 9.92 -28.80 -25.81
CA ARG A 35 11.30 -29.14 -25.48
C ARG A 35 11.53 -29.31 -23.98
N GLY A 36 10.49 -29.66 -23.23
CA GLY A 36 10.59 -29.83 -21.77
C GLY A 36 10.47 -28.53 -20.97
N GLY A 37 10.06 -27.42 -21.60
CA GLY A 37 9.72 -26.18 -20.90
C GLY A 37 8.33 -26.20 -20.26
N PRO A 38 7.95 -25.14 -19.53
CA PRO A 38 6.67 -25.05 -18.85
C PRO A 38 5.47 -24.99 -19.81
N VAL A 39 4.39 -25.70 -19.47
CA VAL A 39 3.11 -25.64 -20.18
C VAL A 39 2.14 -24.78 -19.38
N TRP A 40 1.94 -23.54 -19.82
CA TRP A 40 1.16 -22.53 -19.10
C TRP A 40 -0.35 -22.65 -19.33
N PHE A 41 -1.12 -22.65 -18.25
CA PHE A 41 -2.59 -22.61 -18.25
C PHE A 41 -3.11 -21.52 -17.29
N PRO A 42 -2.79 -20.23 -17.51
CA PRO A 42 -3.17 -19.15 -16.59
C PRO A 42 -4.68 -18.99 -16.43
N GLY A 43 -5.48 -19.36 -17.44
CA GLY A 43 -6.94 -19.39 -17.37
C GLY A 43 -7.53 -20.50 -16.48
N TYR A 44 -6.67 -21.38 -15.95
CA TYR A 44 -7.00 -22.43 -14.98
C TYR A 44 -6.18 -22.27 -13.69
N GLY A 45 -5.39 -21.19 -13.58
CA GLY A 45 -4.52 -20.94 -12.44
C GLY A 45 -3.44 -22.01 -12.29
N SER A 46 -2.95 -22.63 -13.37
CA SER A 46 -1.99 -23.73 -13.29
C SER A 46 -0.91 -23.69 -14.36
N VAL A 47 0.15 -24.46 -14.12
CA VAL A 47 1.28 -24.67 -15.03
C VAL A 47 1.83 -26.08 -14.82
N ILE A 48 2.21 -26.74 -15.91
CA ILE A 48 2.93 -28.02 -15.83
C ILE A 48 4.41 -27.74 -16.02
N LEU A 49 5.21 -28.21 -15.07
CA LEU A 49 6.66 -28.21 -15.16
C LEU A 49 7.15 -29.62 -15.47
N SER A 50 8.36 -29.68 -16.01
CA SER A 50 9.06 -30.90 -16.34
C SER A 50 10.55 -30.77 -16.10
N SER A 51 11.16 -31.81 -15.56
CA SER A 51 12.61 -31.94 -15.46
C SER A 51 13.05 -33.29 -16.01
N PRO A 52 14.29 -33.40 -16.51
CA PRO A 52 14.88 -34.70 -16.81
C PRO A 52 14.76 -35.62 -15.58
N SER A 53 14.34 -36.87 -15.81
CA SER A 53 14.25 -37.88 -14.76
C SER A 53 15.65 -38.36 -14.41
N GLU A 54 16.07 -38.18 -13.16
CA GLU A 54 17.29 -38.81 -12.66
C GLU A 54 17.07 -40.33 -12.46
N PRO A 55 18.10 -41.18 -12.64
CA PRO A 55 19.49 -40.85 -13.00
C PRO A 55 19.80 -40.92 -14.51
N ILE A 56 18.85 -41.34 -15.35
CA ILE A 56 19.16 -41.74 -16.75
C ILE A 56 18.82 -40.64 -17.78
N GLY A 57 18.13 -39.56 -17.41
CA GLY A 57 18.02 -38.33 -18.22
C GLY A 57 17.31 -38.45 -19.58
N PHE A 58 16.74 -39.62 -19.92
CA PHE A 58 16.03 -39.86 -21.19
C PHE A 58 14.53 -39.60 -21.10
N ASP A 59 13.96 -39.45 -19.90
CA ASP A 59 12.54 -39.16 -19.72
C ASP A 59 12.37 -37.83 -18.98
N TYR A 60 11.19 -37.23 -19.09
CA TYR A 60 10.79 -36.06 -18.33
C TYR A 60 9.84 -36.46 -17.21
N ARG A 61 10.19 -36.18 -15.96
CA ARG A 61 9.20 -36.16 -14.88
C ARG A 61 8.34 -34.92 -15.04
N ALA A 62 7.02 -35.07 -15.20
CA ALA A 62 6.09 -33.96 -15.29
C ALA A 62 5.27 -33.81 -13.99
N TRP A 63 5.08 -32.58 -13.53
CA TRP A 63 4.23 -32.25 -12.38
C TRP A 63 3.48 -30.94 -12.59
N LEU A 64 2.30 -30.82 -11.99
CA LEU A 64 1.47 -29.63 -12.04
C LEU A 64 1.69 -28.77 -10.81
N LEU A 65 1.84 -27.46 -11.02
CA LEU A 65 1.62 -26.44 -10.01
C LEU A 65 0.26 -25.77 -10.25
N GLY A 66 -0.56 -25.68 -9.20
CA GLY A 66 -1.88 -25.05 -9.24
C GLY A 66 -2.03 -23.98 -8.17
N LEU A 67 -2.55 -22.81 -8.49
CA LEU A 67 -2.84 -21.76 -7.53
C LEU A 67 -4.12 -22.09 -6.75
N ASP A 68 -4.10 -21.84 -5.45
CA ASP A 68 -5.27 -22.06 -4.59
C ASP A 68 -5.26 -21.17 -3.34
N LYS A 69 -6.25 -21.35 -2.46
CA LYS A 69 -6.46 -20.54 -1.23
C LYS A 69 -6.58 -19.05 -1.57
N TRP A 70 -7.57 -18.73 -2.39
CA TRP A 70 -7.80 -17.38 -2.90
C TRP A 70 -8.33 -16.46 -1.82
N GLU A 71 -7.80 -15.25 -1.77
CA GLU A 71 -8.23 -14.17 -0.88
C GLU A 71 -8.48 -12.88 -1.66
N GLY A 72 -9.45 -12.08 -1.22
CA GLY A 72 -9.70 -10.77 -1.82
C GLY A 72 -8.69 -9.75 -1.31
N LYS A 73 -7.89 -9.18 -2.21
CA LYS A 73 -7.01 -8.05 -1.90
C LYS A 73 -7.53 -6.77 -2.53
N ARG A 74 -7.55 -5.71 -1.74
CA ARG A 74 -7.90 -4.38 -2.21
C ARG A 74 -6.64 -3.65 -2.63
N TYR A 75 -6.67 -3.10 -3.83
CA TYR A 75 -5.61 -2.31 -4.41
C TYR A 75 -6.18 -0.93 -4.75
N ARG A 76 -5.36 0.11 -4.66
CA ARG A 76 -5.67 1.41 -5.24
C ARG A 76 -4.96 1.52 -6.59
N ARG A 77 -5.68 1.88 -7.64
CA ARG A 77 -5.12 2.16 -8.97
C ARG A 77 -5.78 3.40 -9.53
N GLU A 78 -4.97 4.44 -9.80
CA GLU A 78 -5.43 5.66 -10.47
C GLU A 78 -6.72 6.21 -9.79
N ASP A 79 -6.66 6.39 -8.47
CA ASP A 79 -7.74 6.85 -7.59
C ASP A 79 -8.96 5.91 -7.42
N LYS A 80 -8.94 4.70 -8.00
CA LYS A 80 -10.00 3.69 -7.81
C LYS A 80 -9.55 2.55 -6.92
N GLU A 81 -10.39 2.19 -5.96
CA GLU A 81 -10.23 0.96 -5.19
C GLU A 81 -10.74 -0.22 -6.03
N ILE A 82 -9.87 -1.18 -6.29
CA ILE A 82 -10.19 -2.41 -7.00
C ILE A 82 -9.96 -3.58 -6.05
N THR A 83 -10.91 -4.50 -5.99
CA THR A 83 -10.72 -5.78 -5.28
C THR A 83 -10.38 -6.85 -6.31
N ILE A 84 -9.24 -7.52 -6.12
CA ILE A 84 -8.77 -8.61 -6.97
C ILE A 84 -8.57 -9.84 -6.10
N SER A 85 -9.00 -11.00 -6.58
CA SER A 85 -8.70 -12.28 -5.94
C SER A 85 -7.25 -12.67 -6.21
N VAL A 86 -6.48 -12.91 -5.15
CA VAL A 86 -5.06 -13.28 -5.21
C VAL A 86 -4.88 -14.62 -4.49
N PRO A 87 -4.10 -15.55 -5.03
CA PRO A 87 -3.87 -16.82 -4.35
C PRO A 87 -2.88 -16.64 -3.20
N ASN A 88 -3.14 -17.28 -2.07
CA ASN A 88 -2.23 -17.30 -0.93
C ASN A 88 -1.29 -18.52 -0.95
N SER A 89 -1.58 -19.54 -1.79
CA SER A 89 -0.76 -20.75 -1.87
C SER A 89 -0.81 -21.34 -3.27
N TYR A 90 0.05 -22.33 -3.50
CA TYR A 90 -0.10 -23.27 -4.60
C TYR A 90 -0.10 -24.71 -4.09
N LEU A 91 -0.59 -25.62 -4.92
CA LEU A 91 -0.52 -27.07 -4.78
C LEU A 91 0.45 -27.63 -5.83
N GLN A 92 1.05 -28.77 -5.51
CA GLN A 92 1.93 -29.50 -6.41
C GLN A 92 1.45 -30.95 -6.52
N TRP A 93 1.24 -31.43 -7.75
CA TRP A 93 0.86 -32.81 -8.01
C TRP A 93 1.73 -33.44 -9.08
N ASP A 94 2.32 -34.58 -8.76
CA ASP A 94 3.00 -35.42 -9.73
C ASP A 94 2.01 -35.95 -10.78
N ILE A 95 2.35 -35.76 -12.05
CA ILE A 95 1.57 -36.29 -13.17
C ILE A 95 2.10 -37.70 -13.43
N GLU A 96 3.19 -37.82 -14.18
CA GLU A 96 3.88 -39.07 -14.54
C GLU A 96 5.26 -38.75 -15.16
N THR A 97 6.05 -39.79 -15.42
CA THR A 97 7.28 -39.73 -16.22
C THR A 97 6.97 -40.01 -17.70
N VAL A 98 7.33 -39.07 -18.58
CA VAL A 98 7.04 -39.10 -20.01
C VAL A 98 8.34 -39.30 -20.79
N PRO A 99 8.43 -40.28 -21.72
CA PRO A 99 9.61 -40.43 -22.57
C PRO A 99 9.94 -39.17 -23.34
N GLN A 100 11.23 -38.80 -23.44
CA GLN A 100 11.65 -37.56 -24.11
C GLN A 100 11.17 -37.49 -25.56
N ASP A 101 11.23 -38.61 -26.28
CA ASP A 101 10.82 -38.70 -27.70
C ASP A 101 9.31 -38.50 -27.88
N SER A 102 8.51 -38.79 -26.85
CA SER A 102 7.05 -38.63 -26.85
C SER A 102 6.59 -37.34 -26.17
N TYR A 103 7.49 -36.53 -25.62
CA TYR A 103 7.11 -35.35 -24.84
C TYR A 103 6.39 -34.28 -25.67
N GLN A 104 6.82 -34.07 -26.91
CA GLN A 104 6.14 -33.16 -27.83
C GLN A 104 4.71 -33.63 -28.13
N GLU A 105 4.52 -34.94 -28.34
CA GLU A 105 3.21 -35.54 -28.59
C GLU A 105 2.31 -35.43 -27.35
N TYR A 106 2.87 -35.69 -26.15
CA TYR A 106 2.20 -35.48 -24.87
C TYR A 106 1.64 -34.06 -24.74
N VAL A 107 2.47 -33.04 -24.98
CA VAL A 107 2.08 -31.63 -24.88
C VAL A 107 1.01 -31.28 -25.92
N ALA A 108 1.14 -31.78 -27.15
CA ALA A 108 0.15 -31.59 -28.20
C ALA A 108 -1.20 -32.19 -27.80
N LYS A 109 -1.20 -33.43 -27.31
CA LYS A 109 -2.41 -34.14 -26.89
C LYS A 109 -3.08 -33.50 -25.69
N LEU A 110 -2.30 -33.04 -24.71
CA LEU A 110 -2.81 -32.26 -23.59
C LEU A 110 -3.55 -31.00 -24.07
N ARG A 111 -2.95 -30.22 -24.97
CA ARG A 111 -3.58 -29.01 -25.51
C ARG A 111 -4.86 -29.34 -26.28
N GLU A 112 -4.85 -30.39 -27.09
CA GLU A 112 -6.03 -30.89 -27.80
C GLU A 112 -7.17 -31.24 -26.83
N LEU A 113 -6.88 -31.99 -25.76
CA LEU A 113 -7.86 -32.40 -24.76
C LEU A 113 -8.45 -31.19 -24.00
N VAL A 114 -7.61 -30.23 -23.63
CA VAL A 114 -8.05 -28.99 -22.96
C VAL A 114 -8.91 -28.13 -23.90
N GLN A 115 -8.52 -27.98 -25.17
CA GLN A 115 -9.29 -27.24 -26.17
C GLN A 115 -10.63 -27.92 -26.48
N SER A 116 -10.62 -29.24 -26.65
CA SER A 116 -11.82 -30.04 -26.90
C SER A 116 -12.82 -29.92 -25.75
N ALA A 117 -12.34 -29.93 -24.50
CA ALA A 117 -13.18 -29.73 -23.34
C ALA A 117 -13.74 -28.30 -23.25
N ALA A 118 -12.94 -27.28 -23.58
CA ALA A 118 -13.39 -25.89 -23.61
C ALA A 118 -14.45 -25.62 -24.69
N ALA A 119 -14.49 -26.42 -25.76
CA ALA A 119 -15.48 -26.32 -26.83
C ALA A 119 -16.83 -27.00 -26.49
N ARG A 120 -16.93 -27.78 -25.41
CA ARG A 120 -18.16 -28.49 -25.01
C ARG A 120 -19.27 -27.47 -24.66
N LYS A 121 -20.50 -27.72 -25.13
CA LYS A 121 -21.68 -26.87 -24.89
C LYS A 121 -22.82 -27.68 -24.24
N GLY A 122 -23.73 -26.99 -23.55
CA GLY A 122 -24.92 -27.61 -22.92
C GLY A 122 -24.57 -28.59 -21.79
N ASP A 123 -25.32 -29.69 -21.68
CA ASP A 123 -25.16 -30.70 -20.62
C ASP A 123 -23.78 -31.36 -20.58
N GLN A 124 -23.06 -31.35 -21.71
CA GLN A 124 -21.68 -31.84 -21.83
C GLN A 124 -20.66 -30.98 -21.07
N ARG A 125 -21.06 -29.79 -20.62
CA ARG A 125 -20.24 -28.92 -19.76
C ARG A 125 -20.37 -29.30 -18.28
N SER A 126 -21.46 -29.96 -17.90
CA SER A 126 -21.73 -30.27 -16.49
C SER A 126 -20.96 -31.53 -16.04
N ALA A 127 -20.64 -31.58 -14.75
CA ALA A 127 -20.14 -32.79 -14.11
C ALA A 127 -21.27 -33.78 -13.73
N ALA A 128 -22.51 -33.54 -14.20
CA ALA A 128 -23.65 -34.37 -13.84
C ALA A 128 -23.44 -35.82 -14.28
N GLY A 129 -23.80 -36.76 -13.41
CA GLY A 129 -23.63 -38.20 -13.64
C GLY A 129 -22.19 -38.72 -13.47
N GLY A 130 -21.34 -38.01 -12.71
CA GLY A 130 -19.96 -38.45 -12.43
C GLY A 130 -19.00 -38.25 -13.60
N ARG A 131 -19.34 -37.36 -14.54
CA ARG A 131 -18.52 -37.02 -15.71
C ARG A 131 -17.60 -35.83 -15.41
N GLN A 132 -16.57 -35.65 -16.23
CA GLN A 132 -15.69 -34.48 -16.12
C GLN A 132 -16.32 -33.25 -16.78
N GLY A 133 -16.91 -32.37 -15.96
CA GLY A 133 -17.34 -31.05 -16.40
C GLY A 133 -16.16 -30.12 -16.71
N HIS A 134 -16.37 -29.12 -17.58
CA HIS A 134 -15.36 -28.09 -17.86
C HIS A 134 -15.37 -27.04 -16.76
N GLN A 135 -14.52 -27.26 -15.75
CA GLN A 135 -14.28 -26.32 -14.65
C GLN A 135 -12.92 -25.65 -14.87
N LYS A 136 -12.82 -24.34 -14.60
CA LYS A 136 -11.55 -23.62 -14.73
C LYS A 136 -10.73 -23.79 -13.45
N THR A 137 -10.31 -25.02 -13.18
CA THR A 137 -9.56 -25.38 -11.97
C THR A 137 -8.21 -26.03 -12.31
N PRO A 138 -7.21 -25.96 -11.40
CA PRO A 138 -5.98 -26.74 -11.54
C PRO A 138 -6.23 -28.25 -11.61
N ALA A 139 -7.22 -28.75 -10.86
CA ALA A 139 -7.62 -30.17 -10.88
C ALA A 139 -8.09 -30.64 -12.26
N PHE A 140 -8.78 -29.77 -13.00
CA PHE A 140 -9.19 -30.08 -14.36
C PHE A 140 -7.96 -30.29 -15.28
N ILE A 141 -6.97 -29.40 -15.22
CA ILE A 141 -5.73 -29.53 -16.00
C ILE A 141 -4.96 -30.78 -15.59
N PHE A 142 -4.90 -31.08 -14.29
CA PHE A 142 -4.25 -32.29 -13.79
C PHE A 142 -4.87 -33.57 -14.38
N ALA A 143 -6.20 -33.66 -14.39
CA ALA A 143 -6.89 -34.78 -15.03
C ALA A 143 -6.59 -34.88 -16.53
N LYS A 144 -6.57 -33.75 -17.25
CA LYS A 144 -6.25 -33.76 -18.70
C LYS A 144 -4.78 -34.10 -18.99
N ALA A 145 -3.87 -33.75 -18.09
CA ALA A 145 -2.49 -34.19 -18.15
C ALA A 145 -2.39 -35.72 -18.03
N LYS A 146 -3.11 -36.32 -17.07
CA LYS A 146 -3.18 -37.78 -16.93
C LYS A 146 -3.84 -38.48 -18.12
N ASP A 147 -4.89 -37.90 -18.69
CA ASP A 147 -5.54 -38.42 -19.90
C ASP A 147 -4.58 -38.39 -21.11
N ALA A 148 -3.84 -37.29 -21.29
CA ALA A 148 -2.84 -37.18 -22.35
C ALA A 148 -1.75 -38.25 -22.18
N PHE A 149 -1.25 -38.47 -20.97
CA PHE A 149 -0.27 -39.51 -20.70
C PHE A 149 -0.80 -40.92 -21.00
N LYS A 150 -2.03 -41.23 -20.56
CA LYS A 150 -2.65 -42.53 -20.85
C LYS A 150 -2.77 -42.77 -22.35
N SER A 151 -3.12 -41.74 -23.13
CA SER A 151 -3.28 -41.90 -24.58
C SER A 151 -1.99 -42.23 -25.34
N LEU A 152 -0.81 -41.93 -24.77
CA LEU A 152 0.46 -42.34 -25.36
C LEU A 152 0.77 -43.83 -25.15
N ASN A 153 0.21 -44.43 -24.10
CA ASN A 153 0.52 -45.81 -23.68
C ASN A 153 -0.53 -46.83 -24.12
N VAL A 154 -1.62 -46.38 -24.76
CA VAL A 154 -2.72 -47.24 -25.16
C VAL A 154 -2.54 -47.58 -26.63
N GLY A 155 -2.40 -48.87 -26.94
CA GLY A 155 -2.34 -49.37 -28.31
C GLY A 155 -3.55 -48.90 -29.12
N ASP A 156 -3.30 -48.67 -30.42
CA ASP A 156 -4.25 -48.11 -31.37
C ASP A 156 -5.61 -48.84 -31.29
N GLY A 157 -6.66 -48.14 -30.84
CA GLY A 157 -8.03 -48.66 -30.78
C GLY A 157 -8.63 -48.94 -29.40
N THR A 158 -7.88 -48.83 -28.30
CA THR A 158 -8.44 -48.94 -26.94
C THR A 158 -8.80 -47.57 -26.35
N TYR A 159 -10.04 -47.38 -25.89
CA TYR A 159 -10.43 -46.14 -25.19
C TYR A 159 -9.95 -46.20 -23.73
N ALA A 160 -9.03 -45.33 -23.34
CA ALA A 160 -8.70 -45.14 -21.92
C ALA A 160 -9.86 -44.39 -21.22
N PRO A 161 -10.27 -44.81 -20.02
CA PRO A 161 -11.28 -44.07 -19.26
C PRO A 161 -10.74 -42.68 -18.86
N GLU A 162 -11.59 -41.65 -19.01
CA GLU A 162 -11.30 -40.28 -18.58
C GLU A 162 -10.93 -40.26 -17.09
N SER A 163 -9.87 -39.52 -16.75
CA SER A 163 -9.44 -39.31 -15.38
C SER A 163 -10.35 -38.29 -14.71
N LEU A 164 -10.89 -38.63 -13.54
CA LEU A 164 -11.69 -37.68 -12.78
C LEU A 164 -10.77 -36.63 -12.12
N PRO A 165 -11.11 -35.33 -12.20
CA PRO A 165 -10.35 -34.30 -11.51
C PRO A 165 -10.49 -34.47 -9.99
N PRO A 166 -9.39 -34.36 -9.22
CA PRO A 166 -9.49 -34.36 -7.76
C PRO A 166 -10.33 -33.16 -7.31
N GLY A 167 -11.17 -33.35 -6.29
CA GLY A 167 -11.91 -32.25 -5.68
C GLY A 167 -11.00 -31.30 -4.88
N GLY A 168 -11.58 -30.20 -4.41
CA GLY A 168 -10.94 -29.33 -3.41
C GLY A 168 -10.07 -28.20 -3.95
N THR A 169 -10.12 -27.91 -5.26
CA THR A 169 -9.46 -26.73 -5.83
C THR A 169 -10.48 -25.65 -6.18
N THR A 170 -10.09 -24.40 -6.01
CA THR A 170 -10.94 -23.25 -6.32
C THR A 170 -11.02 -23.02 -7.82
N ASP A 171 -12.23 -22.72 -8.31
CA ASP A 171 -12.46 -22.31 -9.69
C ASP A 171 -11.95 -20.88 -9.93
N VAL A 172 -11.06 -20.71 -10.91
CA VAL A 172 -10.52 -19.39 -11.30
C VAL A 172 -11.38 -18.72 -12.38
N GLY A 173 -12.48 -19.34 -12.80
CA GLY A 173 -13.47 -18.78 -13.70
C GLY A 173 -14.25 -17.61 -13.08
N GLN A 174 -14.67 -16.66 -13.91
CA GLN A 174 -15.51 -15.53 -13.52
C GLN A 174 -16.98 -15.96 -13.33
N HIS A 175 -17.23 -16.90 -12.42
CA HIS A 175 -18.58 -17.40 -12.17
C HIS A 175 -19.37 -16.52 -11.19
N THR A 176 -18.69 -15.70 -10.40
CA THR A 176 -19.28 -14.85 -9.34
C THR A 176 -19.26 -13.35 -9.63
N GLY A 177 -18.92 -12.95 -10.87
CA GLY A 177 -18.71 -11.53 -11.23
C GLY A 177 -17.39 -10.96 -10.68
N GLY A 178 -17.12 -9.67 -10.96
CA GLY A 178 -15.92 -8.96 -10.48
C GLY A 178 -14.71 -8.99 -11.41
N GLN A 179 -13.56 -8.51 -10.91
CA GLN A 179 -12.30 -8.52 -11.66
C GLN A 179 -11.75 -9.95 -11.82
N PRO A 180 -11.09 -10.28 -12.94
CA PRO A 180 -10.46 -11.59 -13.10
C PRO A 180 -9.43 -11.84 -11.99
N PRO A 181 -9.34 -13.07 -11.45
CA PRO A 181 -8.33 -13.41 -10.46
C PRO A 181 -6.90 -13.17 -10.99
N SER A 182 -5.99 -12.77 -10.09
CA SER A 182 -4.57 -12.59 -10.42
C SER A 182 -3.89 -13.95 -10.53
N THR A 183 -3.71 -14.46 -11.75
CA THR A 183 -3.06 -15.77 -11.98
C THR A 183 -1.64 -15.65 -12.52
N THR A 184 -1.35 -14.68 -13.39
CA THR A 184 -0.08 -14.61 -14.13
C THR A 184 1.14 -14.49 -13.23
N TRP A 185 1.21 -13.43 -12.41
CA TRP A 185 2.37 -13.21 -11.54
C TRP A 185 2.50 -14.26 -10.43
N PRO A 186 1.42 -14.67 -9.74
CA PRO A 186 1.52 -15.73 -8.75
C PRO A 186 1.96 -17.07 -9.33
N LEU A 187 1.60 -17.40 -10.57
CA LEU A 187 2.11 -18.59 -11.25
C LEU A 187 3.63 -18.51 -11.48
N VAL A 188 4.13 -17.37 -11.96
CA VAL A 188 5.57 -17.17 -12.13
C VAL A 188 6.29 -17.32 -10.79
N LYS A 189 5.76 -16.73 -9.71
CA LYS A 189 6.30 -16.88 -8.35
C LYS A 189 6.29 -18.35 -7.90
N ALA A 190 5.21 -19.09 -8.12
CA ALA A 190 5.12 -20.50 -7.78
C ALA A 190 6.14 -21.34 -8.56
N CYS A 191 6.34 -21.08 -9.86
CA CYS A 191 7.37 -21.75 -10.63
C CYS A 191 8.78 -21.45 -10.10
N LEU A 192 9.08 -20.18 -9.81
CA LEU A 192 10.38 -19.81 -9.23
C LEU A 192 10.58 -20.51 -7.87
N SER A 193 9.55 -20.61 -7.05
CA SER A 193 9.59 -21.36 -5.79
C SER A 193 9.92 -22.84 -5.98
N ALA A 194 9.48 -23.45 -7.08
CA ALA A 194 9.76 -24.85 -7.39
C ALA A 194 11.12 -25.07 -8.08
N LEU A 195 11.69 -24.04 -8.72
CA LEU A 195 12.91 -24.14 -9.53
C LEU A 195 14.17 -23.63 -8.81
N LEU A 196 14.01 -22.67 -7.90
CA LEU A 196 15.14 -22.12 -7.15
C LEU A 196 15.59 -23.09 -6.05
N GLU A 197 16.89 -23.08 -5.74
CA GLU A 197 17.50 -23.99 -4.76
C GLU A 197 16.95 -23.84 -3.32
N SER A 198 16.37 -22.68 -2.99
CA SER A 198 15.87 -22.41 -1.64
C SER A 198 14.82 -21.31 -1.59
N GLN A 199 13.98 -21.36 -0.55
CA GLN A 199 13.03 -20.29 -0.24
C GLN A 199 13.73 -18.96 0.07
N HIS A 200 14.87 -19.02 0.77
CA HIS A 200 15.73 -17.86 1.02
C HIS A 200 16.08 -17.10 -0.27
N LEU A 201 16.52 -17.82 -1.31
CA LEU A 201 16.85 -17.20 -2.60
C LEU A 201 15.62 -16.59 -3.27
N LEU A 202 14.47 -17.26 -3.20
CA LEU A 202 13.22 -16.70 -3.73
C LEU A 202 12.87 -15.38 -3.03
N ASP A 203 12.82 -15.36 -1.70
CA ASP A 203 12.44 -14.17 -0.93
C ASP A 203 13.40 -13.01 -1.22
N LYS A 204 14.71 -13.29 -1.25
CA LYS A 204 15.75 -12.33 -1.63
C LYS A 204 15.53 -11.74 -3.03
N VAL A 205 15.24 -12.59 -4.03
CA VAL A 205 14.94 -12.15 -5.40
C VAL A 205 13.66 -11.33 -5.45
N MET A 206 12.62 -11.72 -4.72
CA MET A 206 11.35 -11.01 -4.69
C MET A 206 11.49 -9.60 -4.13
N ILE A 207 12.25 -9.41 -3.04
CA ILE A 207 12.55 -8.08 -2.48
C ILE A 207 13.32 -7.24 -3.50
N ILE A 208 14.31 -7.83 -4.18
CA ILE A 208 15.09 -7.14 -5.23
C ILE A 208 14.19 -6.69 -6.38
N VAL A 209 13.29 -7.56 -6.86
CA VAL A 209 12.34 -7.22 -7.92
C VAL A 209 11.42 -6.08 -7.48
N LYS A 210 10.86 -6.14 -6.27
CA LYS A 210 10.04 -5.04 -5.73
C LYS A 210 10.83 -3.73 -5.67
N MET A 211 12.08 -3.76 -5.22
CA MET A 211 12.96 -2.58 -5.20
C MET A 211 13.20 -1.99 -6.60
N LEU A 212 13.44 -2.85 -7.61
CA LEU A 212 13.60 -2.40 -9.00
C LEU A 212 12.32 -1.79 -9.56
N VAL A 213 11.17 -2.38 -9.26
CA VAL A 213 9.84 -1.85 -9.66
C VAL A 213 9.59 -0.49 -8.99
N LEU A 214 9.88 -0.37 -7.70
CA LEU A 214 9.76 0.89 -6.96
C LEU A 214 10.64 1.98 -7.61
N GLU A 215 11.91 1.71 -7.88
CA GLU A 215 12.80 2.70 -8.49
C GLU A 215 12.33 3.15 -9.87
N ALA A 216 11.87 2.21 -10.70
CA ALA A 216 11.33 2.53 -12.02
C ALA A 216 10.04 3.36 -11.92
N HIS A 217 9.15 2.99 -10.99
CA HIS A 217 7.90 3.71 -10.76
C HIS A 217 8.16 5.12 -10.21
N ALA A 218 9.01 5.24 -9.19
CA ALA A 218 9.43 6.50 -8.59
C ALA A 218 10.09 7.43 -9.63
N ALA A 219 11.01 6.91 -10.44
CA ALA A 219 11.66 7.69 -11.50
C ALA A 219 10.64 8.22 -12.52
N LYS A 220 9.65 7.39 -12.91
CA LYS A 220 8.58 7.81 -13.82
C LYS A 220 7.68 8.86 -13.19
N ALA A 221 7.26 8.68 -11.94
CA ALA A 221 6.39 9.61 -11.23
C ALA A 221 7.06 10.98 -11.03
N MET A 222 8.36 10.98 -10.68
CA MET A 222 9.13 12.21 -10.47
C MET A 222 9.54 12.93 -11.76
N ALA A 223 9.27 12.36 -12.94
CA ALA A 223 9.50 13.02 -14.23
C ALA A 223 8.41 14.06 -14.58
N SER A 224 7.37 14.17 -13.77
CA SER A 224 6.26 15.13 -13.90
C SER A 224 5.93 15.70 -12.53
N PRO A 225 5.08 16.74 -12.43
CA PRO A 225 4.56 17.16 -11.15
C PRO A 225 3.92 15.96 -10.44
N LEU A 226 4.46 15.60 -9.28
CA LEU A 226 3.95 14.52 -8.44
C LEU A 226 2.49 14.83 -8.08
N SER A 227 1.61 13.89 -8.40
CA SER A 227 0.27 13.86 -7.85
C SER A 227 0.31 13.25 -6.45
N GLN A 228 -0.68 13.58 -5.62
CA GLN A 228 -0.78 12.96 -4.29
C GLN A 228 -0.89 11.43 -4.36
N SER A 229 -1.69 10.88 -5.28
CA SER A 229 -1.76 9.42 -5.46
C SER A 229 -0.39 8.82 -5.75
N SER A 230 0.44 9.48 -6.56
CA SER A 230 1.79 8.97 -6.86
C SER A 230 2.69 8.97 -5.62
N VAL A 231 2.56 9.99 -4.77
CA VAL A 231 3.29 10.06 -3.49
C VAL A 231 2.86 8.93 -2.57
N ASP A 232 1.54 8.72 -2.43
CA ASP A 232 0.97 7.66 -1.59
C ASP A 232 1.38 6.27 -2.09
N ASP A 233 1.33 6.02 -3.40
CA ASP A 233 1.72 4.74 -4.02
C ASP A 233 3.21 4.44 -3.77
N ILE A 234 4.08 5.44 -3.91
CA ILE A 234 5.51 5.29 -3.61
C ILE A 234 5.72 5.00 -2.12
N PHE A 235 4.97 5.65 -1.22
CA PHE A 235 5.07 5.37 0.21
C PHE A 235 4.61 3.96 0.58
N LEU A 236 3.48 3.50 0.04
CA LEU A 236 3.00 2.14 0.27
C LEU A 236 4.02 1.10 -0.22
N ALA A 237 4.64 1.34 -1.38
CA ALA A 237 5.69 0.47 -1.89
C ALA A 237 6.97 0.51 -1.04
N LEU A 238 7.36 1.66 -0.51
CA LEU A 238 8.48 1.78 0.44
C LEU A 238 8.23 0.95 1.70
N ASP A 239 7.04 1.08 2.30
CA ASP A 239 6.64 0.32 3.50
C ASP A 239 6.60 -1.18 3.24
N GLU A 240 5.99 -1.61 2.13
CA GLU A 240 5.90 -3.04 1.79
C GLU A 240 7.28 -3.66 1.62
N ILE A 241 8.23 -2.94 1.02
CA ILE A 241 9.61 -3.44 0.84
C ILE A 241 10.36 -3.41 2.18
N ALA A 242 10.21 -2.36 2.97
CA ALA A 242 10.83 -2.28 4.29
C ALA A 242 10.35 -3.43 5.19
N GLN A 243 9.05 -3.70 5.22
CA GLN A 243 8.47 -4.85 5.93
C GLN A 243 9.05 -6.18 5.42
N ALA A 244 9.09 -6.37 4.10
CA ALA A 244 9.65 -7.59 3.52
C ALA A 244 11.14 -7.79 3.85
N VAL A 245 11.93 -6.70 3.93
CA VAL A 245 13.33 -6.75 4.36
C VAL A 245 13.44 -7.15 5.83
N MET A 246 12.61 -6.56 6.71
CA MET A 246 12.60 -6.91 8.13
C MET A 246 12.21 -8.37 8.35
N GLU A 247 11.15 -8.85 7.69
CA GLU A 247 10.72 -10.26 7.74
C GLU A 247 11.84 -11.20 7.26
N PHE A 248 12.54 -10.81 6.20
CA PHE A 248 13.67 -11.55 5.66
C PHE A 248 14.84 -11.63 6.66
N GLU A 249 15.22 -10.52 7.30
CA GLU A 249 16.29 -10.50 8.31
C GLU A 249 15.93 -11.33 9.55
N VAL A 250 14.68 -11.25 10.01
CA VAL A 250 14.18 -12.05 11.14
C VAL A 250 14.23 -13.55 10.82
N THR A 251 13.87 -13.92 9.58
CA THR A 251 13.79 -15.33 9.18
C THR A 251 15.16 -15.94 8.91
N TYR A 252 16.08 -15.20 8.29
CA TYR A 252 17.31 -15.77 7.73
C TYR A 252 18.62 -15.21 8.33
N GLN A 253 18.52 -14.38 9.38
CA GLN A 253 19.63 -13.64 9.99
C GLN A 253 20.21 -12.57 9.06
N PHE A 254 21.06 -11.70 9.60
CA PHE A 254 21.51 -10.48 8.91
C PHE A 254 22.30 -10.80 7.63
N ASP A 255 21.67 -10.59 6.47
CA ASP A 255 22.29 -10.62 5.14
C ASP A 255 22.75 -9.20 4.76
N LYS A 256 23.97 -9.06 4.24
CA LYS A 256 24.47 -7.79 3.68
C LYS A 256 23.58 -7.26 2.55
N THR A 257 22.76 -8.10 1.92
CA THR A 257 21.76 -7.66 0.94
C THR A 257 20.71 -6.74 1.55
N SER A 258 20.27 -6.98 2.79
CA SER A 258 19.27 -6.15 3.46
C SER A 258 19.78 -4.71 3.64
N ALA A 259 21.01 -4.53 4.11
CA ALA A 259 21.64 -3.22 4.23
C ALA A 259 21.71 -2.45 2.88
N ALA A 260 22.05 -3.15 1.79
CA ALA A 260 22.09 -2.55 0.46
C ALA A 260 20.69 -2.14 -0.05
N ILE A 261 19.65 -2.89 0.31
CA ILE A 261 18.26 -2.58 -0.06
C ILE A 261 17.77 -1.39 0.79
N VAL A 262 18.03 -1.38 2.09
CA VAL A 262 17.70 -0.25 2.98
C VAL A 262 18.34 1.04 2.48
N GLU A 263 19.60 1.01 2.07
CA GLU A 263 20.27 2.19 1.51
C GLU A 263 19.56 2.71 0.24
N ARG A 264 19.07 1.81 -0.62
CA ARG A 264 18.31 2.18 -1.82
C ARG A 264 16.92 2.72 -1.49
N LEU A 265 16.23 2.15 -0.50
CA LEU A 265 14.95 2.68 0.00
C LEU A 265 15.11 4.11 0.51
N VAL A 266 16.15 4.36 1.32
CA VAL A 266 16.49 5.71 1.80
C VAL A 266 16.77 6.65 0.64
N ALA A 267 17.52 6.21 -0.38
CA ALA A 267 17.80 7.03 -1.55
C ALA A 267 16.54 7.38 -2.36
N VAL A 268 15.58 6.45 -2.51
CA VAL A 268 14.28 6.73 -3.15
C VAL A 268 13.46 7.71 -2.31
N ARG A 269 13.39 7.49 -0.99
CA ARG A 269 12.69 8.38 -0.05
C ARG A 269 13.23 9.82 -0.13
N GLN A 270 14.54 9.99 -0.02
CA GLN A 270 15.19 11.31 -0.12
C GLN A 270 14.97 11.99 -1.48
N LYS A 271 14.84 11.22 -2.57
CA LYS A 271 14.49 11.78 -3.89
C LYS A 271 13.03 12.24 -3.90
N LEU A 272 12.12 11.49 -3.31
CA LEU A 272 10.71 11.87 -3.19
C LEU A 272 10.56 13.15 -2.38
N ASP A 273 11.13 13.20 -1.18
CA ASP A 273 11.03 14.36 -0.28
C ASP A 273 11.55 15.64 -0.96
N ARG A 274 12.69 15.57 -1.66
CA ARG A 274 13.23 16.71 -2.43
C ARG A 274 12.32 17.17 -3.56
N ASN A 275 11.63 16.26 -4.25
CA ASN A 275 10.70 16.65 -5.32
C ASN A 275 9.42 17.27 -4.75
N VAL A 276 8.88 16.72 -3.65
CA VAL A 276 7.73 17.30 -2.94
C VAL A 276 8.08 18.70 -2.43
N GLN A 277 9.23 18.87 -1.77
CA GLN A 277 9.68 20.18 -1.29
C GLN A 277 9.79 21.18 -2.43
N ARG A 278 10.40 20.80 -3.57
CA ARG A 278 10.50 21.69 -4.75
C ARG A 278 9.12 22.14 -5.25
N GLN A 279 8.12 21.27 -5.23
CA GLN A 279 6.75 21.64 -5.61
C GLN A 279 6.12 22.62 -4.62
N ILE A 280 6.34 22.41 -3.31
CA ILE A 280 5.88 23.34 -2.27
C ILE A 280 6.54 24.70 -2.48
N ASP A 281 7.86 24.75 -2.64
CA ASP A 281 8.60 25.99 -2.86
C ASP A 281 8.08 26.72 -4.11
N THR A 282 7.88 25.99 -5.23
CA THR A 282 7.32 26.57 -6.46
C THR A 282 5.89 27.09 -6.26
N ALA A 283 5.08 26.43 -5.44
CA ALA A 283 3.73 26.88 -5.12
C ALA A 283 3.75 28.14 -4.23
N VAL A 284 4.64 28.18 -3.24
CA VAL A 284 4.85 29.35 -2.37
C VAL A 284 5.33 30.54 -3.19
N ASP A 285 6.32 30.36 -4.07
CA ASP A 285 6.83 31.43 -4.95
C ASP A 285 5.74 32.00 -5.86
N ARG A 286 4.80 31.16 -6.34
CA ARG A 286 3.63 31.63 -7.11
C ARG A 286 2.61 32.38 -6.28
N MET A 287 2.57 32.15 -4.97
CA MET A 287 1.67 32.83 -4.04
C MET A 287 2.28 34.10 -3.44
N GLN A 288 3.58 34.33 -3.63
CA GLN A 288 4.20 35.61 -3.27
C GLN A 288 3.61 36.71 -4.16
N ILE A 289 2.81 37.58 -3.55
CA ILE A 289 2.31 38.80 -4.19
C ILE A 289 3.53 39.69 -4.44
N SER A 290 3.79 40.02 -5.70
CA SER A 290 4.86 40.94 -6.05
C SER A 290 4.62 42.29 -5.39
N GLU A 291 5.63 42.89 -4.77
CA GLU A 291 5.55 44.29 -4.31
C GLU A 291 5.26 45.26 -5.47
N GLU A 292 5.45 44.86 -6.73
CA GLU A 292 5.05 45.66 -7.88
C GLU A 292 3.53 45.68 -8.10
N ASP A 293 2.82 44.60 -7.77
CA ASP A 293 1.34 44.56 -7.78
C ASP A 293 0.73 45.40 -6.65
N SER A 294 1.53 45.75 -5.64
CA SER A 294 1.14 46.71 -4.60
C SER A 294 1.38 48.18 -5.00
N LYS A 295 2.13 48.42 -6.10
CA LYS A 295 2.40 49.77 -6.63
C LYS A 295 1.51 50.17 -7.79
N GLU A 296 0.99 49.22 -8.58
CA GLU A 296 -0.21 49.44 -9.38
C GLU A 296 -1.41 49.39 -8.44
N GLY A 297 -1.69 50.55 -7.82
CA GLY A 297 -2.57 50.68 -6.67
C GLY A 297 -3.80 49.76 -6.73
N CYS A 298 -4.05 49.05 -5.62
CA CYS A 298 -5.28 48.33 -5.37
C CYS A 298 -6.46 49.11 -5.94
N ARG A 299 -6.91 48.71 -7.14
CA ARG A 299 -8.30 48.92 -7.49
C ARG A 299 -9.03 47.99 -6.53
N SER A 300 -9.49 48.57 -5.42
CA SER A 300 -10.56 47.96 -4.64
C SER A 300 -11.54 47.38 -5.64
N PRO A 301 -11.95 46.10 -5.54
CA PRO A 301 -13.08 45.65 -6.33
C PRO A 301 -14.17 46.67 -6.05
N GLU A 302 -14.70 47.31 -7.09
CA GLU A 302 -15.81 48.24 -6.94
C GLU A 302 -16.90 47.48 -6.21
N LEU A 303 -17.01 47.73 -4.91
CA LEU A 303 -18.18 47.40 -4.13
C LEU A 303 -19.29 48.11 -4.88
N GLY A 304 -20.00 47.34 -5.70
CA GLY A 304 -21.11 47.81 -6.49
C GLY A 304 -22.01 48.63 -5.58
N ASN A 305 -22.30 49.85 -6.03
CA ASN A 305 -23.26 50.80 -5.51
C ASN A 305 -23.92 50.40 -4.17
N PRO A 306 -23.69 51.14 -3.07
CA PRO A 306 -24.30 50.85 -1.76
C PRO A 306 -25.83 51.10 -1.73
N SER A 307 -26.50 51.26 -2.87
CA SER A 307 -27.94 51.43 -2.99
C SER A 307 -28.75 50.12 -3.01
N ILE A 308 -28.11 48.95 -2.87
CA ILE A 308 -28.80 47.65 -2.81
C ILE A 308 -29.07 47.19 -1.36
N TRP A 309 -28.44 47.80 -0.36
CA TRP A 309 -28.77 47.53 1.04
C TRP A 309 -29.85 48.51 1.47
N GLY A 310 -31.09 48.03 1.38
CA GLY A 310 -32.27 48.76 1.82
C GLY A 310 -32.03 49.42 3.18
N SER A 311 -32.27 50.72 3.19
CA SER A 311 -32.57 51.51 4.36
C SER A 311 -33.70 50.85 5.15
N ASP A 312 -33.34 49.97 6.10
CA ASP A 312 -34.14 49.60 7.28
C ASP A 312 -33.35 48.62 8.17
N VAL A 313 -32.29 49.11 8.82
CA VAL A 313 -31.88 48.57 10.11
C VAL A 313 -31.67 49.75 11.06
N THR A 314 -32.75 50.13 11.72
CA THR A 314 -32.72 51.08 12.83
C THR A 314 -31.94 50.42 13.97
N LEU A 315 -30.67 50.81 14.15
CA LEU A 315 -29.95 50.54 15.38
C LEU A 315 -30.67 51.26 16.52
N GLN A 316 -31.48 50.53 17.29
CA GLN A 316 -31.98 51.02 18.56
C GLN A 316 -30.79 51.19 19.50
N ALA A 317 -30.40 52.45 19.68
CA ALA A 317 -29.61 52.89 20.81
C ALA A 317 -30.42 52.62 22.09
N GLY A 318 -29.99 51.62 22.86
CA GLY A 318 -30.62 51.25 24.12
C GLY A 318 -29.69 50.39 24.97
N GLY A 319 -28.87 51.02 25.79
CA GLY A 319 -28.12 50.36 26.85
C GLY A 319 -26.80 51.06 27.16
N ASN A 320 -26.75 51.72 28.31
CA ASN A 320 -25.51 52.19 28.94
C ASN A 320 -24.50 51.03 29.01
N LEU A 321 -23.50 51.02 28.12
CA LEU A 321 -22.33 50.17 28.25
C LEU A 321 -21.22 51.02 28.82
N GLU A 322 -20.85 50.72 30.06
CA GLU A 322 -19.65 51.27 30.68
C GLU A 322 -18.42 51.04 29.77
N PRO A 323 -17.44 51.96 29.77
CA PRO A 323 -16.25 51.83 28.96
C PRO A 323 -15.49 50.56 29.36
N ILE A 324 -15.55 49.55 28.49
CA ILE A 324 -14.86 48.27 28.70
C ILE A 324 -13.36 48.55 28.80
N GLU A 325 -12.74 48.18 29.91
CA GLU A 325 -11.29 48.32 30.11
C GLU A 325 -10.49 47.63 29.00
N ARG A 326 -9.37 48.25 28.61
CA ARG A 326 -8.50 47.80 27.51
C ARG A 326 -8.04 46.35 27.67
N GLU A 327 -7.86 45.90 28.91
CA GLU A 327 -7.53 44.51 29.27
C GLU A 327 -8.67 43.55 28.91
N SER A 328 -9.92 43.92 29.21
CA SER A 328 -11.12 43.15 28.88
C SER A 328 -11.35 43.10 27.36
N MET A 329 -11.12 44.19 26.64
CA MET A 329 -11.13 44.18 25.17
C MET A 329 -10.05 43.26 24.61
N ARG A 330 -8.85 43.23 25.20
CA ARG A 330 -7.76 42.35 24.79
C ARG A 330 -8.06 40.89 25.10
N SER A 331 -8.61 40.57 26.27
CA SER A 331 -9.03 39.22 26.64
C SER A 331 -10.17 38.72 25.76
N ARG A 332 -11.15 39.57 25.40
CA ARG A 332 -12.19 39.20 24.44
C ARG A 332 -11.66 39.05 23.03
N ALA A 333 -10.76 39.92 22.58
CA ALA A 333 -10.12 39.80 21.27
C ALA A 333 -9.25 38.53 21.16
N LEU A 334 -8.54 38.15 22.23
CA LEU A 334 -7.77 36.90 22.33
C LEU A 334 -8.69 35.66 22.40
N ALA A 335 -9.83 35.76 23.09
CA ALA A 335 -10.83 34.70 23.10
C ALA A 335 -11.53 34.53 21.74
N SER A 336 -11.60 35.59 20.93
CA SER A 336 -12.25 35.59 19.61
C SER A 336 -11.29 35.36 18.44
N SER A 337 -9.97 35.40 18.63
CA SER A 337 -8.99 35.32 17.53
C SER A 337 -8.48 33.91 17.22
N GLY A 338 -8.92 32.87 17.94
CA GLY A 338 -8.50 31.49 17.70
C GLY A 338 -7.02 31.22 17.99
N TRP A 339 -6.29 32.17 18.59
CA TRP A 339 -4.85 32.08 18.82
C TRP A 339 -4.46 30.85 19.66
N LEU A 340 -3.41 30.15 19.22
CA LEU A 340 -2.81 29.00 19.89
C LEU A 340 -1.32 29.29 20.18
N PRO A 341 -0.79 28.86 21.32
CA PRO A 341 0.63 29.09 21.62
C PRO A 341 1.51 28.28 20.67
N SER A 342 2.61 28.86 20.20
CA SER A 342 3.56 28.19 19.30
C SER A 342 4.25 27.01 19.99
N PRO A 343 4.46 25.89 19.28
CA PRO A 343 5.17 24.75 19.84
C PRO A 343 6.65 25.10 20.10
N PRO A 344 7.29 24.44 21.08
CA PRO A 344 8.70 24.66 21.38
C PRO A 344 9.60 24.13 20.25
N PRO A 345 10.80 24.71 20.06
CA PRO A 345 11.75 24.25 19.06
C PRO A 345 12.26 22.83 19.37
N ALA A 346 12.38 21.99 18.33
CA ALA A 346 12.76 20.59 18.47
C ALA A 346 14.26 20.32 18.76
N THR A 347 15.07 21.37 18.85
CA THR A 347 16.54 21.29 18.87
C THR A 347 17.17 21.21 20.26
N THR A 348 16.39 21.32 21.34
CA THR A 348 16.91 21.34 22.71
C THR A 348 17.10 19.92 23.29
N SER A 349 17.97 19.76 24.29
CA SER A 349 18.18 18.49 25.00
C SER A 349 17.00 18.11 25.90
N SER A 350 16.12 19.06 26.23
CA SER A 350 14.92 18.87 27.07
C SER A 350 13.62 19.01 26.28
N SER A 351 13.63 18.62 25.00
CA SER A 351 12.56 18.94 24.06
C SER A 351 11.27 18.17 24.32
N PHE A 352 11.32 16.94 24.86
CA PHE A 352 10.10 16.21 25.24
C PHE A 352 9.46 16.84 26.48
N CYS A 353 10.26 17.22 27.50
CA CYS A 353 9.72 17.95 28.65
C CYS A 353 9.09 19.29 28.24
N GLN A 354 9.74 20.02 27.32
CA GLN A 354 9.22 21.28 26.79
C GLN A 354 7.91 21.08 26.01
N LEU A 355 7.85 20.07 25.14
CA LEU A 355 6.64 19.76 24.38
C LEU A 355 5.50 19.35 25.30
N TRP A 356 5.77 18.50 26.29
CA TRP A 356 4.79 18.11 27.30
C TRP A 356 4.25 19.33 28.07
N THR A 357 5.15 20.20 28.53
CA THR A 357 4.76 21.43 29.25
C THR A 357 3.92 22.35 28.36
N TRP A 358 4.25 22.45 27.07
CA TRP A 358 3.49 23.21 26.10
C TRP A 358 2.09 22.61 25.87
N MET A 359 1.97 21.29 25.71
CA MET A 359 0.68 20.61 25.57
C MET A 359 -0.22 20.85 26.79
N GLU A 360 0.35 20.89 27.99
CA GLU A 360 -0.38 21.15 29.24
C GLU A 360 -0.60 22.64 29.53
N SER A 361 0.05 23.55 28.78
CA SER A 361 0.00 25.00 29.02
C SER A 361 -1.35 25.63 28.65
N HIS A 362 -2.15 24.97 27.81
CA HIS A 362 -3.37 25.54 27.26
C HIS A 362 -4.50 24.49 27.21
N GLY A 363 -5.68 24.84 27.75
CA GLY A 363 -6.84 23.94 27.81
C GLY A 363 -7.22 23.36 26.44
N ARG A 364 -7.26 24.21 25.39
CA ARG A 364 -7.52 23.76 24.01
C ARG A 364 -6.56 22.67 23.49
N LEU A 365 -5.27 22.71 23.88
CA LEU A 365 -4.27 21.71 23.48
C LEU A 365 -4.40 20.41 24.30
N ARG A 366 -4.79 20.52 25.57
CA ARG A 366 -4.92 19.40 26.51
C ARG A 366 -6.24 18.63 26.35
N ASP A 367 -7.33 19.36 26.17
CA ASP A 367 -8.68 18.84 26.36
C ASP A 367 -9.25 18.20 25.08
N GLY A 368 -8.68 18.49 23.91
CA GLY A 368 -9.01 17.82 22.66
C GLY A 368 -10.40 18.14 22.10
N THR A 369 -11.04 19.18 22.61
CA THR A 369 -12.37 19.64 22.16
C THR A 369 -12.29 20.59 20.95
N ASP A 370 -11.11 21.11 20.66
CA ASP A 370 -10.88 22.10 19.62
C ASP A 370 -10.07 21.49 18.48
N ARG A 371 -10.63 21.54 17.26
CA ARG A 371 -10.05 20.78 16.15
C ARG A 371 -8.68 21.31 15.71
N ASP A 372 -8.52 22.61 15.64
CA ASP A 372 -7.28 23.24 15.18
C ASP A 372 -6.16 23.04 16.22
N ALA A 373 -6.52 23.07 17.51
CA ALA A 373 -5.60 22.80 18.60
C ALA A 373 -5.08 21.34 18.58
N VAL A 374 -5.94 20.37 18.29
CA VAL A 374 -5.55 18.95 18.17
C VAL A 374 -4.60 18.75 16.99
N HIS A 375 -4.90 19.32 15.82
CA HIS A 375 -4.01 19.26 14.67
C HIS A 375 -2.63 19.88 14.94
N LEU A 376 -2.59 21.01 15.65
CA LEU A 376 -1.34 21.65 16.04
C LEU A 376 -0.51 20.76 16.97
N VAL A 377 -1.15 20.09 17.93
CA VAL A 377 -0.47 19.11 18.81
C VAL A 377 0.09 17.95 17.97
N PHE A 378 -0.67 17.43 17.00
CA PHE A 378 -0.21 16.33 16.17
C PHE A 378 1.02 16.69 15.34
N SER A 379 0.98 17.83 14.68
CA SER A 379 2.12 18.33 13.88
C SER A 379 3.34 18.59 14.76
N ALA A 380 3.16 19.17 15.96
CA ALA A 380 4.28 19.44 16.88
C ALA A 380 4.94 18.16 17.40
N VAL A 381 4.15 17.13 17.73
CA VAL A 381 4.66 15.82 18.16
C VAL A 381 5.42 15.16 17.01
N GLU A 382 4.85 15.12 15.80
CA GLU A 382 5.49 14.52 14.63
C GLU A 382 6.82 15.18 14.29
N HIS A 383 6.86 16.52 14.21
CA HIS A 383 8.09 17.24 13.93
C HIS A 383 9.17 17.00 14.98
N LEU A 384 8.80 16.93 16.26
CA LEU A 384 9.76 16.62 17.31
C LEU A 384 10.32 15.20 17.17
N MET A 385 9.46 14.21 16.90
CA MET A 385 9.90 12.81 16.71
C MET A 385 10.84 12.68 15.51
N ILE A 386 10.55 13.35 14.40
CA ILE A 386 11.41 13.34 13.20
C ILE A 386 12.78 13.99 13.52
N ALA A 387 12.78 15.18 14.12
CA ALA A 387 14.02 15.88 14.47
C ALA A 387 14.89 15.07 15.45
N LYS A 388 14.27 14.33 16.38
CA LYS A 388 15.00 13.44 17.28
C LYS A 388 15.49 12.17 16.60
N ALA A 389 14.81 11.68 15.57
CA ALA A 389 15.24 10.49 14.83
C ALA A 389 16.56 10.77 14.12
N GLU A 390 16.66 11.94 13.51
CA GLU A 390 17.89 12.40 12.85
C GLU A 390 19.05 12.54 13.84
N LEU A 391 18.80 13.09 15.03
CA LEU A 391 19.83 13.23 16.07
C LEU A 391 20.28 11.88 16.64
N LEU A 392 19.38 10.92 16.81
CA LEU A 392 19.71 9.57 17.27
C LEU A 392 20.41 8.73 16.20
N ALA A 393 20.07 8.92 14.92
CA ALA A 393 20.80 8.29 13.82
C ALA A 393 22.28 8.72 13.80
N LEU A 394 22.57 9.94 14.26
CA LEU A 394 23.94 10.44 14.40
C LEU A 394 24.63 9.97 15.69
N ASN A 395 23.88 9.68 16.76
CA ASN A 395 24.40 9.26 18.06
C ASN A 395 23.52 8.17 18.72
N PRO A 396 23.58 6.91 18.26
CA PRO A 396 22.65 5.86 18.67
C PRO A 396 22.86 5.34 20.11
N TRP A 397 23.92 5.80 20.79
CA TRP A 397 24.35 5.29 22.10
C TRP A 397 24.01 6.21 23.27
N GLN A 398 23.29 7.31 23.03
CA GLN A 398 22.94 8.26 24.09
C GLN A 398 21.56 7.94 24.66
N PRO A 399 21.46 7.35 25.87
CA PRO A 399 20.16 7.12 26.50
C PRO A 399 19.49 8.45 26.83
N LEU A 400 18.16 8.49 26.67
CA LEU A 400 17.36 9.63 27.09
C LEU A 400 17.40 9.75 28.63
N PRO A 401 17.54 10.97 29.19
CA PRO A 401 17.36 11.20 30.62
C PRO A 401 15.97 10.72 31.09
N ASP A 402 15.87 10.24 32.34
CA ASP A 402 14.61 9.70 32.89
C ASP A 402 13.44 10.70 32.83
N SER A 403 13.73 12.00 32.96
CA SER A 403 12.74 13.07 32.82
C SER A 403 12.18 13.17 31.40
N GLU A 404 13.04 13.05 30.38
CA GLU A 404 12.64 13.06 28.97
C GLU A 404 11.87 11.80 28.60
N LEU A 405 12.27 10.64 29.13
CA LEU A 405 11.55 9.38 28.94
C LEU A 405 10.14 9.44 29.54
N SER A 406 10.02 9.99 30.75
CA SER A 406 8.72 10.17 31.42
C SER A 406 7.84 11.17 30.67
N ALA A 407 8.41 12.24 30.15
CA ALA A 407 7.71 13.21 29.31
C ALA A 407 7.25 12.57 27.99
N LEU A 408 8.09 11.76 27.34
CA LEU A 408 7.75 11.02 26.12
C LEU A 408 6.58 10.05 26.35
N GLN A 409 6.59 9.31 27.46
CA GLN A 409 5.47 8.43 27.83
C GLN A 409 4.18 9.23 28.07
N SER A 410 4.29 10.38 28.73
CA SER A 410 3.14 11.26 28.99
C SER A 410 2.58 11.87 27.69
N ILE A 411 3.47 12.29 26.78
CA ILE A 411 3.10 12.73 25.42
C ILE A 411 2.39 11.62 24.68
N ALA A 412 2.91 10.39 24.68
CA ALA A 412 2.29 9.26 24.00
C ALA A 412 0.88 8.95 24.54
N GLY A 413 0.72 8.92 25.86
CA GLY A 413 -0.59 8.72 26.49
C GLY A 413 -1.59 9.83 26.14
N ARG A 414 -1.14 11.09 26.18
CA ARG A 414 -1.97 12.25 25.80
C ARG A 414 -2.31 12.24 24.32
N TYR A 415 -1.34 11.94 23.46
CA TYR A 415 -1.52 11.84 22.02
C TYR A 415 -2.61 10.83 21.69
N ASN A 416 -2.54 9.62 22.25
CA ASN A 416 -3.56 8.59 22.06
C ASN A 416 -4.94 9.06 22.54
N THR A 417 -5.01 9.70 23.72
CA THR A 417 -6.28 10.25 24.24
C THR A 417 -6.89 11.29 23.29
N LEU A 418 -6.07 12.14 22.69
CA LEU A 418 -6.51 13.17 21.74
C LEU A 418 -6.97 12.54 20.42
N VAL A 419 -6.29 11.49 19.95
CA VAL A 419 -6.72 10.71 18.77
C VAL A 419 -8.07 10.05 19.03
N ASP A 420 -8.24 9.36 20.16
CA ASP A 420 -9.50 8.68 20.50
C ASP A 420 -10.69 9.67 20.55
N ARG A 421 -10.47 10.84 21.18
CA ARG A 421 -11.49 11.90 21.23
C ARG A 421 -11.80 12.47 19.86
N TRP A 422 -10.77 12.72 19.06
CA TRP A 422 -10.91 13.25 17.71
C TRP A 422 -11.72 12.32 16.81
N LEU A 423 -11.42 11.01 16.86
CA LEU A 423 -12.14 9.98 16.11
C LEU A 423 -13.60 9.90 16.55
N SER A 424 -13.85 9.92 17.86
CA SER A 424 -15.22 9.90 18.41
C SER A 424 -16.08 11.10 17.94
N HIS A 425 -15.48 12.28 17.76
CA HIS A 425 -16.19 13.48 17.28
C HIS A 425 -16.43 13.46 15.76
N CYS A 426 -15.67 12.67 14.99
CA CYS A 426 -15.89 12.51 13.56
C CYS A 426 -17.07 11.58 13.27
N GLU A 427 -17.25 10.52 14.07
CA GLU A 427 -18.35 9.56 13.92
C GLU A 427 -19.73 10.18 14.25
N THR A 428 -19.79 11.16 15.15
CA THR A 428 -21.04 11.84 15.50
C THR A 428 -21.51 12.85 14.45
N SER A 429 -20.60 13.57 13.77
CA SER A 429 -21.00 14.61 12.80
C SER A 429 -21.57 14.05 11.48
N ASP A 430 -21.23 12.81 11.15
CA ASP A 430 -21.73 12.13 9.94
C ASP A 430 -23.17 11.61 10.13
N ASN A 431 -23.62 11.41 11.38
CA ASN A 431 -25.00 10.97 11.68
C ASN A 431 -26.00 12.14 11.72
N ASP A 432 -25.56 13.34 12.10
CA ASP A 432 -26.44 14.52 12.20
C ASP A 432 -26.82 15.08 10.82
N THR A 433 -25.92 14.98 9.83
CA THR A 433 -26.16 15.42 8.45
C THR A 433 -27.14 14.52 7.68
N GLU A 434 -27.22 13.22 8.01
CA GLU A 434 -28.23 12.31 7.43
C GLU A 434 -29.65 12.53 8.01
N SER A 435 -29.78 13.08 9.22
CA SER A 435 -31.09 13.31 9.86
C SER A 435 -31.79 14.58 9.34
N GLU A 436 -31.02 15.64 9.02
CA GLU A 436 -31.55 16.88 8.43
C GLU A 436 -31.99 16.70 6.97
N ALA A 437 -31.33 15.81 6.21
CA ALA A 437 -31.69 15.53 4.82
C ALA A 437 -33.03 14.78 4.64
N ARG A 438 -33.59 14.18 5.71
CA ARG A 438 -34.85 13.41 5.65
C ARG A 438 -36.11 14.23 5.97
N HIS A 439 -35.99 15.52 6.33
CA HIS A 439 -37.14 16.34 6.79
C HIS A 439 -37.66 17.38 5.78
N SER A 440 -37.13 17.47 4.56
CA SER A 440 -37.65 18.36 3.51
C SER A 440 -38.67 17.64 2.60
N LYS A 441 -39.97 17.82 2.89
CA LYS A 441 -41.07 17.44 1.98
C LYS A 441 -41.08 18.33 0.73
N PRO A 442 -41.35 17.80 -0.48
CA PRO A 442 -41.62 18.62 -1.65
C PRO A 442 -43.11 19.01 -1.69
N LEU A 443 -43.37 20.29 -1.93
CA LEU A 443 -44.69 20.82 -2.30
C LEU A 443 -44.84 20.75 -3.84
N ASN A 444 -46.00 20.27 -4.28
CA ASN A 444 -46.48 20.25 -5.66
C ASN A 444 -46.66 21.68 -6.22
N ASP A 445 -46.33 21.91 -7.49
CA ASP A 445 -47.32 22.24 -8.54
C ASP A 445 -46.68 22.47 -9.92
N GLY A 446 -47.44 22.15 -10.98
CA GLY A 446 -47.45 22.94 -12.21
C GLY A 446 -46.73 22.39 -13.45
N ALA A 447 -47.50 21.83 -14.39
CA ALA A 447 -47.09 21.39 -15.72
C ALA A 447 -46.63 22.52 -16.67
N ILE A 448 -45.76 22.19 -17.65
CA ILE A 448 -45.84 22.64 -19.06
C ILE A 448 -44.94 21.73 -19.94
N ARG A 449 -45.47 21.37 -21.12
CA ARG A 449 -44.86 20.54 -22.16
C ARG A 449 -43.80 21.30 -22.98
N GLY A 450 -42.71 20.60 -23.29
CA GLY A 450 -42.24 20.37 -24.67
C GLY A 450 -41.23 21.34 -25.28
N SER A 451 -39.97 20.90 -25.40
CA SER A 451 -39.13 21.07 -26.58
C SER A 451 -37.84 20.23 -26.47
N LYS A 452 -37.32 19.80 -27.62
CA LYS A 452 -36.19 18.86 -27.77
C LYS A 452 -34.83 19.59 -27.78
N GLY A 453 -33.87 19.01 -27.02
CA GLY A 453 -32.41 19.02 -27.24
C GLY A 453 -31.60 20.10 -26.52
N PRO A 454 -30.25 19.97 -26.40
CA PRO A 454 -29.39 18.78 -26.42
C PRO A 454 -28.75 18.48 -25.04
N GLU A 455 -28.21 17.27 -24.89
CA GLU A 455 -27.44 16.83 -23.72
C GLU A 455 -26.27 17.77 -23.40
N VAL A 456 -26.25 18.29 -22.17
CA VAL A 456 -25.09 18.91 -21.53
C VAL A 456 -24.73 18.06 -20.32
N LYS A 457 -23.44 17.72 -20.25
CA LYS A 457 -22.76 16.92 -19.23
C LYS A 457 -23.07 17.43 -17.82
N ALA A 458 -23.50 16.53 -16.94
CA ALA A 458 -23.42 16.72 -15.50
C ALA A 458 -22.06 16.23 -15.00
N ASP A 459 -21.06 17.11 -15.06
CA ASP A 459 -19.95 17.12 -14.11
C ASP A 459 -20.42 17.95 -12.92
N GLU A 460 -21.01 17.32 -11.90
CA GLU A 460 -21.16 17.96 -10.58
C GLU A 460 -20.95 16.94 -9.44
N LEU A 461 -19.86 17.21 -8.70
CA LEU A 461 -19.67 17.02 -7.27
C LEU A 461 -19.81 15.61 -6.67
N ASN A 462 -18.69 14.87 -6.68
CA ASN A 462 -18.31 13.96 -5.59
C ASN A 462 -17.16 14.58 -4.76
N PHE A 463 -17.41 15.75 -4.17
CA PHE A 463 -16.46 16.43 -3.28
C PHE A 463 -16.58 16.00 -1.80
N VAL A 464 -17.40 15.00 -1.50
CA VAL A 464 -17.64 14.53 -0.12
C VAL A 464 -17.10 13.11 0.03
N ASN A 465 -15.77 12.97 0.16
CA ASN A 465 -15.12 11.84 0.89
C ASN A 465 -13.58 11.87 0.89
N SER A 466 -12.92 12.85 0.25
CA SER A 466 -11.45 12.95 0.26
C SER A 466 -10.86 13.43 1.60
N GLY A 467 -11.68 14.09 2.44
CA GLY A 467 -11.29 14.59 3.76
C GLY A 467 -11.10 13.50 4.81
N SER A 468 -12.02 12.53 4.90
CA SER A 468 -11.95 11.46 5.91
C SER A 468 -10.81 10.48 5.67
N VAL A 469 -10.51 10.15 4.41
CA VAL A 469 -9.40 9.25 4.07
C VAL A 469 -8.03 9.90 4.32
N ARG A 470 -7.87 11.19 4.01
CA ARG A 470 -6.64 11.94 4.31
C ARG A 470 -6.41 12.12 5.82
N ARG A 471 -7.48 12.36 6.59
CA ARG A 471 -7.44 12.41 8.06
C ARG A 471 -6.96 11.08 8.66
N MET A 472 -7.58 9.98 8.26
CA MET A 472 -7.27 8.64 8.77
C MET A 472 -5.83 8.18 8.48
N CYS A 473 -5.25 8.56 7.32
CA CYS A 473 -3.88 8.23 6.95
C CYS A 473 -2.81 8.99 7.76
N VAL A 474 -3.04 10.27 8.08
CA VAL A 474 -2.14 11.05 8.95
C VAL A 474 -2.21 10.50 10.38
N GLU A 475 -3.43 10.22 10.85
CA GLU A 475 -3.72 9.71 12.20
C GLU A 475 -3.07 8.34 12.47
N THR A 476 -3.13 7.40 11.51
CA THR A 476 -2.51 6.07 11.66
C THR A 476 -0.98 6.14 11.68
N ARG A 477 -0.38 7.01 10.86
CA ARG A 477 1.09 7.18 10.78
C ARG A 477 1.65 7.79 12.06
N SER A 478 0.99 8.79 12.62
CA SER A 478 1.48 9.46 13.83
C SER A 478 1.36 8.57 15.08
N VAL A 479 0.32 7.74 15.21
CA VAL A 479 0.22 6.74 16.30
C VAL A 479 1.31 5.68 16.18
N GLN A 480 1.53 5.14 14.97
CA GLN A 480 2.60 4.17 14.73
C GLN A 480 3.98 4.75 15.02
N LEU A 481 4.24 6.00 14.61
CA LEU A 481 5.50 6.70 14.88
C LEU A 481 5.76 6.85 16.38
N VAL A 482 4.75 7.25 17.16
CA VAL A 482 4.87 7.42 18.62
C VAL A 482 5.07 6.07 19.33
N VAL A 483 4.38 5.02 18.89
CA VAL A 483 4.55 3.66 19.44
C VAL A 483 5.94 3.11 19.14
N ILE A 484 6.45 3.31 17.92
CA ILE A 484 7.83 2.93 17.53
C ILE A 484 8.85 3.66 18.41
N TRP A 485 8.64 4.95 18.67
CA TRP A 485 9.51 5.75 19.53
C TRP A 485 9.52 5.31 20.99
N VAL A 486 8.35 5.03 21.55
CA VAL A 486 8.22 4.50 22.92
C VAL A 486 8.87 3.11 23.02
N ALA A 487 8.63 2.23 22.04
CA ALA A 487 9.25 0.91 21.98
C ALA A 487 10.77 0.99 21.85
N TYR A 488 11.30 1.89 21.01
CA TYR A 488 12.73 2.15 20.86
C TYR A 488 13.36 2.64 22.17
N ALA A 489 12.75 3.64 22.82
CA ALA A 489 13.26 4.20 24.08
C ALA A 489 13.23 3.20 25.25
N LEU A 490 12.24 2.30 25.28
CA LEU A 490 12.12 1.24 26.28
C LEU A 490 13.11 0.10 26.04
N THR A 491 13.24 -0.37 24.80
CA THR A 491 14.15 -1.49 24.45
C THR A 491 15.63 -1.10 24.57
N HIS A 492 16.01 0.12 24.21
CA HIS A 492 17.40 0.57 24.38
C HIS A 492 17.77 0.80 25.86
N ARG A 493 16.80 1.11 26.73
CA ARG A 493 17.02 1.19 28.19
C ARG A 493 17.31 -0.18 28.80
N GLU A 494 16.55 -1.21 28.42
CA GLU A 494 16.75 -2.58 28.91
C GLU A 494 18.05 -3.20 28.38
N VAL A 495 18.38 -2.97 27.10
CA VAL A 495 19.66 -3.43 26.52
C VAL A 495 20.84 -2.73 27.20
N CYS A 496 20.74 -1.43 27.52
CA CYS A 496 21.77 -0.73 28.30
C CYS A 496 21.84 -1.18 29.77
N GLN A 497 20.73 -1.52 30.43
CA GLN A 497 20.72 -2.07 31.79
C GLN A 497 21.33 -3.48 31.84
N ILE A 498 21.04 -4.33 30.86
CA ILE A 498 21.63 -5.67 30.72
C ILE A 498 23.15 -5.55 30.46
N TYR A 499 23.58 -4.61 29.61
CA TYR A 499 25.01 -4.34 29.38
C TYR A 499 25.73 -3.78 30.61
N LEU A 500 25.10 -2.87 31.36
CA LEU A 500 25.66 -2.30 32.59
C LEU A 500 25.69 -3.32 33.75
N GLN A 501 24.70 -4.21 33.86
CA GLN A 501 24.74 -5.35 34.80
C GLN A 501 25.86 -6.32 34.44
N HIS A 502 26.04 -6.64 33.15
CA HIS A 502 27.13 -7.49 32.68
C HIS A 502 28.51 -6.88 32.93
N PHE A 503 28.68 -5.56 32.78
CA PHE A 503 29.96 -4.88 33.04
C PHE A 503 30.24 -4.61 34.53
N SER A 504 29.22 -4.48 35.37
CA SER A 504 29.41 -4.36 36.82
C SER A 504 30.00 -5.64 37.47
N CYS A 505 29.85 -6.79 36.81
CA CYS A 505 30.50 -8.05 37.17
C CYS A 505 31.99 -8.11 36.77
N TYR A 506 32.48 -7.18 35.95
CA TYR A 506 33.89 -7.07 35.56
C TYR A 506 34.64 -5.94 36.26
N ALA A 507 33.96 -5.15 37.10
CA ALA A 507 34.54 -4.02 37.84
C ALA A 507 34.63 -4.26 39.37
N LYS A 508 34.55 -5.51 39.81
CA LYS A 508 35.06 -6.03 41.09
C LYS A 508 35.94 -7.23 40.79
#